data_AF-A0A838DCZ9-F1
#
_entry.id   AF-A0A838DCZ9-F1
#
_cell.length_a   1.000
_cell.length_b   1.000
_cell.length_c   1.000
_cell.angle_alpha   90.00
_cell.angle_beta   90.00
_cell.angle_gamma   90.00
#
_symmetry.space_group_name_H-M   'P 1'
#
loop_
_entity.id
_entity.type
_entity.pdbx_description
1 polymer ?
#
loop_
_entity_poly.entity_id
_entity_poly.type
_entity_poly.pdbx_seq_one_letter_code
_entity_poly.pdbx_strand_id
1 'polypeptide(L)'
;MQIRHCTEKSNIDDSMLIIDPLQIRHVIVKFGKLSSISGLIDPKSHLNLDYPYHLVRQCVVSQKFEVGSKVEISDGGLVFAELNPSNYKHYGKHDYTQNLQNMITAVKKIRNPDPDLNNNTNNLESHDNNNVSIDNKT
;
A
#
# COMPACT_ATOMS: atom_id res chain seq x y z
N MET A 1 -12.49 0.39 -16.53
CA MET A 1 -11.09 0.80 -16.31
C MET A 1 -10.37 -0.37 -15.69
N GLN A 2 -9.38 -0.96 -16.36
CA GLN A 2 -8.71 -2.15 -15.86
C GLN A 2 -7.43 -1.76 -15.10
N ILE A 3 -7.40 -2.06 -13.81
CA ILE A 3 -6.21 -1.95 -12.97
C ILE A 3 -5.33 -3.16 -13.27
N ARG A 4 -4.02 -2.94 -13.42
CA ARG A 4 -3.02 -3.98 -13.71
C ARG A 4 -1.89 -3.89 -12.72
N HIS A 5 -1.26 -5.02 -12.40
CA HIS A 5 0.05 -5.03 -11.75
C HIS A 5 1.11 -4.68 -12.79
N CYS A 6 2.09 -3.89 -12.38
CA CYS A 6 3.13 -3.38 -13.25
C CYS A 6 4.47 -3.37 -12.51
N THR A 7 5.54 -3.59 -13.27
CA THR A 7 6.92 -3.49 -12.82
C THR A 7 7.69 -2.59 -13.79
N GLU A 8 8.80 -2.00 -13.33
CA GLU A 8 9.73 -1.30 -14.21
C GLU A 8 10.67 -2.29 -14.89
N LYS A 9 11.13 -1.95 -16.09
CA LYS A 9 12.09 -2.75 -16.85
C LYS A 9 13.38 -3.03 -16.09
N SER A 10 13.82 -2.08 -15.26
CA SER A 10 15.00 -2.23 -14.39
C SER A 10 14.81 -3.23 -13.25
N ASN A 11 13.58 -3.67 -12.98
CA ASN A 11 13.23 -4.63 -11.93
C ASN A 11 12.92 -6.04 -12.51
N ILE A 12 13.49 -6.35 -13.67
CA ILE A 12 13.32 -7.62 -14.37
C ILE A 12 14.70 -8.13 -14.77
N ASP A 13 14.91 -9.43 -14.61
CA ASP A 13 16.12 -10.11 -15.10
C ASP A 13 16.02 -10.52 -16.59
N ASP A 14 17.10 -11.09 -17.13
CA ASP A 14 17.15 -11.52 -18.52
C ASP A 14 16.17 -12.66 -18.86
N SER A 15 15.61 -13.33 -17.84
CA SER A 15 14.63 -14.42 -17.97
C SER A 15 13.18 -13.93 -17.84
N MET A 16 12.95 -12.61 -17.85
CA MET A 16 11.63 -11.99 -17.66
C MET A 16 11.02 -12.27 -16.27
N LEU A 17 11.86 -12.55 -15.27
CA LEU A 17 11.43 -12.68 -13.88
C LEU A 17 11.64 -11.38 -13.11
N ILE A 18 10.68 -11.08 -12.24
CA ILE A 18 10.73 -9.89 -11.38
C ILE A 18 11.76 -10.11 -10.27
N ILE A 19 12.68 -9.15 -10.13
CA ILE A 19 13.78 -9.18 -9.16
C ILE A 19 13.27 -8.87 -7.74
N ASP A 20 12.65 -7.70 -7.54
CA ASP A 20 12.04 -7.31 -6.27
C ASP A 20 10.51 -7.19 -6.42
N PRO A 21 9.71 -8.15 -5.90
CA PRO A 21 8.25 -8.06 -5.99
C PRO A 21 7.67 -6.90 -5.17
N LEU A 22 8.41 -6.33 -4.21
CA LEU A 22 7.92 -5.21 -3.39
C LEU A 22 7.91 -3.88 -4.15
N GLN A 23 8.56 -3.79 -5.31
CA GLN A 23 8.48 -2.61 -6.18
C GLN A 23 7.28 -2.65 -7.13
N ILE A 24 6.50 -3.74 -7.16
CA ILE A 24 5.34 -3.85 -8.03
C ILE A 24 4.28 -2.82 -7.60
N ARG A 25 3.65 -2.17 -8.59
CA ARG A 25 2.59 -1.18 -8.38
C ARG A 25 1.34 -1.53 -9.15
N HIS A 26 0.19 -1.04 -8.68
CA HIS A 26 -1.02 -1.01 -9.51
C HIS A 26 -0.99 0.18 -10.46
N VAL A 27 -1.38 -0.03 -11.71
CA VAL A 27 -1.43 1.01 -12.73
C VAL A 27 -2.68 0.90 -13.58
N ILE A 28 -2.97 1.96 -14.32
CA ILE A 28 -3.92 1.96 -15.43
C ILE A 28 -3.13 2.27 -16.70
N VAL A 29 -3.25 1.40 -17.71
CA VAL A 29 -2.61 1.58 -19.02
C VAL A 29 -3.64 2.09 -20.03
N LYS A 30 -3.30 3.13 -20.78
CA LYS A 30 -4.08 3.63 -21.93
C LYS A 30 -3.14 3.97 -23.08
N PHE A 31 -3.50 3.56 -24.29
CA PHE A 31 -2.73 3.86 -25.51
C PHE A 31 -1.23 3.52 -25.38
N GLY A 32 -0.93 2.37 -24.76
CA GLY A 32 0.45 1.91 -24.54
C GLY A 32 1.27 2.74 -23.55
N LYS A 33 0.61 3.53 -22.69
CA LYS A 33 1.26 4.37 -21.69
C LYS A 33 0.61 4.24 -20.31
N LEU A 34 1.38 4.51 -19.26
CA LEU A 34 0.86 4.63 -17.91
C LEU A 34 -0.04 5.87 -17.81
N SER A 35 -1.34 5.68 -17.60
CA SER A 35 -2.32 6.77 -17.41
C SER A 35 -2.45 7.16 -15.95
N SER A 36 -2.19 6.23 -15.03
CA SER A 36 -2.25 6.44 -13.58
C SER A 36 -1.41 5.37 -12.90
N ILE A 37 -0.77 5.75 -11.80
CA ILE A 37 0.09 4.89 -10.99
C ILE A 37 -0.42 5.00 -9.55
N SER A 38 -0.61 3.85 -8.92
CA SER A 38 -1.04 3.72 -7.52
C SER A 38 0.14 3.34 -6.61
N GLY A 39 -0.19 3.00 -5.37
CA GLY A 39 0.75 2.49 -4.38
C GLY A 39 1.39 1.15 -4.78
N LEU A 40 2.40 0.79 -3.97
CA LEU A 40 3.02 -0.53 -3.99
C LEU A 40 1.98 -1.60 -3.62
N ILE A 41 2.22 -2.83 -4.05
CA ILE A 41 1.43 -3.97 -3.60
C ILE A 41 1.64 -4.23 -2.10
N ASP A 42 0.62 -4.77 -1.44
CA ASP A 42 0.78 -5.33 -0.09
C ASP A 42 1.08 -6.84 -0.20
N PRO A 43 2.23 -7.32 0.30
CA PRO A 43 2.61 -8.73 0.26
C PRO A 43 1.56 -9.67 0.86
N LYS A 44 0.84 -9.24 1.92
CA LYS A 44 -0.15 -10.08 2.60
C LYS A 44 -1.38 -10.38 1.74
N SER A 45 -1.63 -9.58 0.70
CA SER A 45 -2.71 -9.81 -0.26
C SER A 45 -2.19 -10.33 -1.60
N HIS A 46 -1.01 -9.88 -2.03
CA HIS A 46 -0.51 -10.08 -3.40
C HIS A 46 0.50 -11.22 -3.55
N LEU A 47 1.17 -11.60 -2.46
CA LEU A 47 2.20 -12.65 -2.41
C LEU A 47 1.81 -13.80 -1.47
N ASN A 48 0.54 -13.86 -1.07
CA ASN A 48 0.04 -14.77 -0.04
C ASN A 48 -0.61 -16.02 -0.62
N LEU A 49 0.01 -17.17 -0.39
CA LEU A 49 -0.50 -18.48 -0.82
C LEU A 49 -1.81 -18.85 -0.11
N ASP A 50 -2.08 -18.29 1.07
CA ASP A 50 -3.34 -18.47 1.80
C ASP A 50 -4.50 -17.61 1.25
N TYR A 51 -4.21 -16.78 0.23
CA TYR A 51 -5.18 -15.91 -0.44
C TYR A 51 -4.96 -15.91 -1.97
N PRO A 52 -5.17 -17.06 -2.64
CA PRO A 52 -4.68 -17.30 -4.00
C PRO A 52 -5.37 -16.45 -5.08
N TYR A 53 -6.57 -15.96 -4.81
CA TYR A 53 -7.39 -15.22 -5.80
C TYR A 53 -6.85 -13.83 -6.13
N HIS A 54 -5.96 -13.27 -5.31
CA HIS A 54 -5.37 -11.95 -5.51
C HIS A 54 -3.86 -12.01 -5.77
N LEU A 55 -3.31 -13.21 -6.02
CA LEU A 55 -1.89 -13.36 -6.30
C LEU A 55 -1.48 -12.58 -7.55
N VAL A 56 -0.39 -11.84 -7.44
CA VAL A 56 0.30 -11.30 -8.61
C VAL A 56 1.01 -12.46 -9.28
N ARG A 57 0.66 -12.72 -10.54
CA ARG A 57 1.30 -13.75 -11.37
C ARG A 57 2.14 -13.12 -12.47
N GLN A 58 1.59 -12.10 -13.11
CA GLN A 58 2.18 -11.43 -14.24
C GLN A 58 2.02 -9.92 -14.07
N CYS A 59 3.08 -9.18 -14.38
CA CYS A 59 3.10 -7.72 -14.35
C CYS A 59 3.34 -7.18 -15.75
N VAL A 60 2.60 -6.13 -16.12
CA VAL A 60 2.94 -5.34 -17.30
C VAL A 60 4.32 -4.71 -17.09
N VAL A 61 5.13 -4.70 -18.15
CA VAL A 61 6.45 -4.06 -18.11
C VAL A 61 6.35 -2.61 -18.57
N SER A 62 6.83 -1.69 -17.74
CA SER A 62 6.94 -0.26 -18.06
C SER A 62 8.39 0.17 -18.14
N GLN A 63 8.70 1.18 -18.95
CA GLN A 63 10.06 1.72 -19.01
C GLN A 63 10.45 2.40 -17.70
N LYS A 64 9.51 3.15 -17.11
CA LYS A 64 9.61 3.85 -15.83
C LYS A 64 8.24 4.02 -15.18
N PHE A 65 8.19 4.12 -13.87
CA PHE A 65 7.00 4.49 -13.08
C PHE A 65 6.77 5.99 -13.08
N GLU A 66 6.37 6.48 -14.25
CA GLU A 66 5.98 7.86 -14.46
C GLU A 66 4.72 7.92 -15.33
N VAL A 67 3.79 8.82 -15.03
CA VAL A 67 2.60 9.01 -15.89
C VAL A 67 3.04 9.45 -17.29
N GLY A 68 2.51 8.80 -18.32
CA GLY A 68 2.91 9.00 -19.72
C GLY A 68 4.06 8.12 -20.18
N SER A 69 4.75 7.41 -19.27
CA SER A 69 5.77 6.43 -19.59
C SER A 69 5.20 5.29 -20.44
N LYS A 70 5.99 4.79 -21.39
CA LYS A 70 5.59 3.70 -22.28
C LYS A 70 5.59 2.36 -21.53
N VAL A 71 4.64 1.51 -21.86
CA VAL A 71 4.71 0.08 -21.56
C VAL A 71 5.33 -0.67 -22.73
N GLU A 72 6.00 -1.77 -22.44
CA GLU A 72 6.57 -2.65 -23.46
C GLU A 72 5.43 -3.38 -24.19
N ILE A 73 5.47 -3.31 -25.52
CA ILE A 73 4.48 -3.91 -26.43
C ILE A 73 5.26 -4.64 -27.52
N SER A 74 4.88 -5.89 -27.78
CA SER A 74 5.34 -6.69 -28.91
C SER A 74 4.18 -6.93 -29.88
N ASP A 75 4.43 -7.65 -30.97
CA ASP A 75 3.40 -7.98 -31.97
C ASP A 75 2.20 -8.73 -31.36
N GLY A 76 2.39 -9.42 -30.23
CA GLY A 76 1.34 -10.13 -29.49
C GLY A 76 0.59 -9.26 -28.46
N GLY A 77 0.93 -7.98 -28.32
CA GLY A 77 0.32 -7.07 -27.35
C GLY A 77 1.25 -6.73 -26.18
N LEU A 78 0.69 -6.56 -24.98
CA LEU A 78 1.47 -6.18 -23.79
C LEU A 78 2.50 -7.26 -23.46
N VAL A 79 3.72 -6.83 -23.14
CA VAL A 79 4.76 -7.71 -22.59
C VAL A 79 4.58 -7.82 -21.08
N PHE A 80 4.74 -9.04 -20.57
CA PHE A 80 4.60 -9.36 -19.15
C PHE A 80 5.88 -9.96 -18.58
N ALA A 81 6.17 -9.61 -17.33
CA ALA A 81 7.16 -10.29 -16.49
C ALA A 81 6.45 -11.13 -15.43
N GLU A 82 7.06 -12.23 -15.01
CA GLU A 82 6.49 -13.18 -14.06
C GLU A 82 7.18 -13.11 -12.69
N LEU A 83 6.51 -13.63 -11.66
CA LEU A 83 7.17 -13.86 -10.37
C LEU A 83 7.73 -15.27 -10.31
N ASN A 84 8.93 -15.40 -9.75
CA ASN A 84 9.44 -16.69 -9.32
C ASN A 84 8.54 -17.26 -8.19
N PRO A 85 8.14 -18.55 -8.24
CA PRO A 85 7.37 -19.19 -7.18
C PRO A 85 7.95 -19.04 -5.76
N SER A 86 9.28 -18.88 -5.62
CA SER A 86 9.93 -18.64 -4.33
C SER A 86 9.57 -17.30 -3.68
N ASN A 87 8.98 -16.36 -4.43
CA ASN A 87 8.58 -15.05 -3.92
C ASN A 87 7.25 -15.09 -3.14
N TYR A 88 6.49 -16.18 -3.24
CA TYR A 88 5.24 -16.36 -2.51
C TYR A 88 5.50 -16.94 -1.12
N LYS A 89 4.66 -16.56 -0.15
CA LYS A 89 4.72 -17.05 1.24
C LYS A 89 3.32 -17.30 1.79
N HIS A 90 3.25 -18.02 2.89
CA HIS A 90 2.04 -18.12 3.71
C HIS A 90 2.02 -16.98 4.72
N TYR A 91 1.07 -16.05 4.60
CA TYR A 91 0.89 -14.94 5.54
C TYR A 91 -0.32 -15.15 6.47
N GLY A 92 -0.99 -16.29 6.36
CA GLY A 92 -2.24 -16.59 7.04
C GLY A 92 -3.46 -16.03 6.30
N LYS A 93 -4.64 -16.30 6.86
CA LYS A 93 -5.93 -15.89 6.28
C LYS A 93 -5.96 -14.37 6.06
N HIS A 94 -6.29 -13.96 4.84
CA HIS A 94 -6.50 -12.56 4.50
C HIS A 94 -8.01 -12.26 4.38
N ASP A 95 -8.55 -11.47 5.32
CA ASP A 95 -9.96 -11.05 5.29
C ASP A 95 -10.13 -9.75 4.50
N TYR A 96 -10.43 -9.89 3.20
CA TYR A 96 -10.63 -8.75 2.32
C TYR A 96 -11.76 -7.82 2.78
N THR A 97 -12.88 -8.39 3.26
CA THR A 97 -14.05 -7.60 3.66
C THR A 97 -13.74 -6.74 4.87
N GLN A 98 -13.12 -7.31 5.89
CA GLN A 98 -12.72 -6.56 7.09
C GLN A 98 -11.69 -5.47 6.73
N ASN A 99 -10.70 -5.80 5.90
CA ASN A 99 -9.68 -4.84 5.48
C ASN A 99 -10.27 -3.67 4.68
N LEU A 100 -11.23 -3.93 3.79
CA LEU A 100 -11.94 -2.91 3.05
C LEU A 100 -12.76 -1.99 3.98
N GLN A 101 -13.49 -2.57 4.93
CA GLN A 101 -14.24 -1.81 5.93
C GLN A 101 -13.33 -0.93 6.80
N ASN A 102 -12.18 -1.45 7.21
CA ASN A 102 -11.18 -0.70 7.97
C ASN A 102 -10.67 0.50 7.16
N MET A 103 -10.34 0.31 5.88
CA MET A 103 -9.91 1.39 4.99
C MET A 103 -11.01 2.45 4.81
N ILE A 104 -12.25 2.04 4.53
CA ILE A 104 -13.39 2.96 4.39
C ILE A 104 -13.57 3.79 5.66
N THR A 105 -13.47 3.16 6.83
CA THR A 105 -13.59 3.82 8.13
C THR A 105 -12.46 4.82 8.36
N ALA A 106 -11.21 4.43 8.07
CA ALA A 106 -10.05 5.32 8.18
C ALA A 106 -10.17 6.55 7.26
N VAL A 107 -10.58 6.35 6.00
CA VAL A 107 -10.78 7.45 5.05
C VAL A 107 -11.92 8.37 5.50
N LYS A 108 -13.01 7.84 6.06
CA LYS A 108 -14.11 8.66 6.61
C LYS A 108 -13.62 9.56 7.75
N LYS A 109 -12.81 9.03 8.68
CA LYS A 109 -12.21 9.80 9.78
C LYS A 109 -11.30 10.93 9.27
N ILE A 110 -10.55 10.69 8.20
CA ILE A 110 -9.67 11.71 7.59
C ILE A 110 -10.50 12.82 6.91
N ARG A 111 -11.60 12.45 6.24
CA ARG A 111 -12.45 13.41 5.51
C ARG A 111 -13.37 14.23 6.43
N ASN A 112 -13.81 13.63 7.52
CA ASN A 112 -14.64 14.26 8.54
C ASN A 112 -13.87 14.23 9.87
N PRO A 113 -12.80 15.02 10.02
CA PRO A 113 -12.11 15.10 11.29
C PRO A 113 -13.09 15.61 12.33
N ASP A 114 -13.26 14.86 13.41
CA ASP A 114 -14.12 15.23 14.52
C ASP A 114 -13.57 16.54 15.13
N PRO A 115 -14.33 17.65 15.16
CA PRO A 115 -13.82 18.94 15.65
C PRO A 115 -13.43 18.91 17.14
N ASP A 116 -13.89 17.90 17.89
CA ASP A 116 -13.74 17.83 19.35
C ASP A 116 -12.42 17.21 19.86
N LEU A 117 -11.54 16.68 18.99
CA LEU A 117 -10.24 16.13 19.44
C LEU A 117 -9.12 17.16 19.61
N ASN A 118 -9.28 18.40 19.14
CA ASN A 118 -8.25 19.45 19.23
C ASN A 118 -8.32 20.34 20.49
N ASN A 119 -9.27 20.10 21.41
CA ASN A 119 -9.52 21.01 22.54
C ASN A 119 -9.07 20.51 23.92
N ASN A 120 -8.42 19.35 24.05
CA ASN A 120 -7.99 18.81 25.34
C ASN A 120 -6.47 18.71 25.50
N THR A 121 -5.74 19.81 25.30
CA THR A 121 -4.33 19.90 25.78
C THR A 121 -3.98 21.23 26.44
N ASN A 122 -4.92 22.16 26.59
CA ASN A 122 -4.67 23.43 27.27
C ASN A 122 -5.68 23.60 28.41
N ASN A 123 -5.45 22.92 29.54
CA ASN A 123 -5.97 23.33 30.85
C ASN A 123 -5.36 22.43 31.93
N LEU A 124 -4.12 22.73 32.30
CA LEU A 124 -3.54 22.34 33.58
C LEU A 124 -2.51 23.40 34.03
N GLU A 125 -2.86 24.67 33.87
CA GLU A 125 -2.23 25.76 34.61
C GLU A 125 -3.28 26.81 34.95
N SER A 126 -3.76 26.79 36.19
CA SER A 126 -3.71 27.97 37.08
C SER A 126 -4.52 27.76 38.37
N HIS A 127 -3.89 28.25 39.45
CA HIS A 127 -4.45 28.70 40.73
C HIS A 127 -4.44 27.75 41.93
N ASP A 128 -3.27 27.71 42.58
CA ASP A 128 -2.99 28.40 43.86
C ASP A 128 -4.13 28.49 44.90
N ASN A 129 -3.99 27.78 46.04
CA ASN A 129 -3.55 28.38 47.32
C ASN A 129 -3.99 27.61 48.58
N ASN A 130 -2.99 27.40 49.45
CA ASN A 130 -3.02 27.46 50.93
C ASN A 130 -3.39 26.23 51.81
N ASN A 131 -2.36 25.81 52.57
CA ASN A 131 -2.30 25.37 53.98
C ASN A 131 -3.10 24.11 54.39
N VAL A 132 -2.55 23.12 55.10
CA VAL A 132 -1.85 23.18 56.41
C VAL A 132 -0.94 21.94 56.59
N SER A 133 0.16 22.18 57.32
CA SER A 133 1.12 21.27 57.98
C SER A 133 0.61 19.89 58.47
N ILE A 134 1.51 18.89 58.50
CA ILE A 134 1.92 18.09 59.68
C ILE A 134 3.10 17.15 59.31
N ASP A 135 4.24 17.54 59.86
CA ASP A 135 5.29 16.78 60.56
C ASP A 135 6.23 15.75 59.89
N ASN A 136 7.50 15.95 60.29
CA ASN A 136 8.72 15.24 59.93
C ASN A 136 8.88 13.87 60.62
N LYS A 137 9.60 13.00 59.92
CA LYS A 137 10.47 11.89 60.37
C LYS A 137 10.59 11.54 61.87
N THR A 138 10.57 10.21 62.07
CA THR A 138 11.14 9.35 63.14
C THR A 138 10.32 9.14 64.40
#